data_AF-A0A6M1NF94-F1
#
_entry.id   AF-A0A6M1NF94-F1
#
_cell.length_a   1.000
_cell.length_b   1.000
_cell.length_c   1.000
_cell.angle_alpha   90.00
_cell.angle_beta   90.00
_cell.angle_gamma   90.00
#
_symmetry.space_group_name_H-M   'P 1'
#
loop_
_entity.id
_entity.type
_entity.pdbx_description
1 polymer ?
#
loop_
_entity_poly.entity_id
_entity_poly.type
_entity_poly.pdbx_seq_one_letter_code
_entity_poly.pdbx_strand_id
1 'polypeptide(L)'
;MATNGICSIKVKGVEYPLYFGMLAIEEVGNRMGNNPSSNMVKITTDIVYAGMCNWAFRKDLVYPTYESVSDIIEDLFDEEDASEQYINIDKCFRESKYGSKLINAVEDVKKKVMKDLKKPETT
;
A
#
# COMPACT_ATOMS: atom_id res chain seq x y z
N MET A 1 4.86 16.76 9.36
CA MET A 1 4.13 16.00 10.40
C MET A 1 3.83 14.65 9.80
N ALA A 2 4.31 13.55 10.40
CA ALA A 2 3.96 12.22 9.90
C ALA A 2 2.45 12.06 10.03
N THR A 3 1.76 11.75 8.93
CA THR A 3 0.38 11.28 9.01
C THR A 3 0.41 10.04 9.89
N ASN A 4 -0.49 9.90 10.86
CA ASN A 4 -0.54 8.72 11.75
C ASN A 4 -1.00 7.45 10.99
N GLY A 5 -0.63 7.32 9.71
CA GLY A 5 -1.11 6.34 8.75
C GLY A 5 -2.56 6.55 8.33
N ILE A 6 -3.16 7.72 8.55
CA ILE A 6 -4.57 7.96 8.23
C ILE A 6 -4.65 8.91 7.03
N CYS A 7 -5.38 8.51 6.00
CA CYS A 7 -5.80 9.33 4.87
C CYS A 7 -7.15 8.84 4.35
N SER A 8 -7.61 9.40 3.24
CA SER A 8 -8.78 8.93 2.50
C SER A 8 -8.55 9.07 1.01
N ILE A 9 -9.32 8.31 0.23
CA ILE A 9 -9.48 8.52 -1.22
C ILE A 9 -10.91 8.94 -1.49
N LYS A 10 -11.13 9.69 -2.57
CA LYS A 10 -12.44 10.15 -3.00
C LYS A 10 -12.69 9.66 -4.42
N VAL A 11 -13.74 8.87 -4.60
CA VAL A 11 -14.10 8.28 -5.89
C VAL A 11 -15.59 8.47 -6.12
N LYS A 12 -15.97 9.05 -7.25
CA LYS A 12 -17.37 9.37 -7.61
C LYS A 12 -18.12 10.12 -6.50
N GLY A 13 -17.41 11.02 -5.81
CA GLY A 13 -17.94 11.81 -4.70
C GLY A 13 -18.02 11.07 -3.34
N VAL A 14 -17.67 9.79 -3.27
CA VAL A 14 -17.65 8.99 -2.03
C VAL A 14 -16.24 8.99 -1.44
N GLU A 15 -16.15 9.28 -0.14
CA GLU A 15 -14.89 9.25 0.60
C GLU A 15 -14.67 7.88 1.28
N TYR A 16 -13.53 7.26 1.00
CA TYR A 16 -13.12 5.98 1.56
C TYR A 16 -11.94 6.18 2.51
N PRO A 17 -12.13 6.03 3.83
CA PRO A 17 -11.07 6.21 4.81
C PRO A 17 -10.09 5.03 4.82
N LEU A 18 -8.81 5.35 4.95
CA LEU A 18 -7.70 4.40 4.99
C LEU A 18 -6.93 4.54 6.30
N TYR A 19 -6.48 3.40 6.83
CA TYR A 19 -5.58 3.38 7.98
C TYR A 19 -4.44 2.37 7.83
N PHE A 20 -3.21 2.87 7.72
CA PHE A 20 -1.98 2.09 7.62
C PHE A 20 -1.41 1.73 9.00
N GLY A 21 -2.18 0.91 9.72
CA GLY A 21 -1.74 0.24 10.95
C GLY A 21 -0.95 -1.04 10.68
N MET A 22 -0.64 -1.80 11.73
CA MET A 22 0.14 -3.04 11.62
C MET A 22 -0.51 -4.07 10.70
N LEU A 23 -1.82 -4.28 10.81
CA LEU A 23 -2.57 -5.24 9.99
C LEU A 23 -2.53 -4.86 8.50
N ALA A 24 -2.64 -3.56 8.18
CA ALA A 24 -2.53 -3.11 6.80
C ALA A 24 -1.15 -3.48 6.21
N ILE A 25 -0.07 -3.29 6.97
CA ILE A 25 1.28 -3.59 6.47
C ILE A 25 1.51 -5.09 6.28
N GLU A 26 1.01 -5.92 7.18
CA GLU A 26 1.06 -7.39 7.05
C GLU A 26 0.30 -7.85 5.81
N GLU A 27 -0.89 -7.30 5.56
CA GLU A 27 -1.70 -7.63 4.39
C GLU A 27 -1.01 -7.21 3.07
N VAL A 28 -0.44 -5.99 3.01
CA VAL A 28 0.35 -5.56 1.85
C VAL A 28 1.55 -6.49 1.63
N GLY A 29 2.30 -6.82 2.68
CA GLY A 29 3.44 -7.71 2.61
C GLY A 29 3.07 -9.11 2.09
N ASN A 30 1.98 -9.69 2.60
CA ASN A 30 1.47 -10.98 2.15
C ASN A 30 1.08 -10.97 0.67
N ARG A 31 0.37 -9.92 0.23
CA ARG A 31 -0.08 -9.79 -1.17
C ARG A 31 1.06 -9.59 -2.14
N MET A 32 2.02 -8.73 -1.79
CA MET A 32 3.22 -8.50 -2.59
C MET A 32 4.11 -9.74 -2.65
N GLY A 33 4.17 -10.54 -1.58
CA GLY A 33 4.92 -11.80 -1.54
C GLY A 33 4.26 -12.93 -2.33
N ASN A 34 2.94 -13.09 -2.22
CA ASN A 34 2.21 -14.18 -2.86
C ASN A 34 1.93 -13.93 -4.35
N ASN A 35 1.73 -12.67 -4.75
CA ASN A 35 1.46 -12.30 -6.13
C ASN A 35 2.22 -11.01 -6.50
N PRO A 36 3.54 -11.11 -6.68
CA PRO A 36 4.38 -9.95 -6.99
C PRO A 36 4.00 -9.36 -8.35
N SER A 37 3.88 -8.04 -8.41
CA SER A 37 3.55 -7.32 -9.63
C SER A 37 4.21 -5.95 -9.64
N SER A 38 4.57 -5.49 -10.83
CA SER A 38 4.99 -4.10 -11.09
C SER A 38 3.84 -3.22 -11.60
N ASN A 39 2.64 -3.78 -11.76
CA ASN A 39 1.47 -3.01 -12.20
C ASN A 39 1.03 -2.04 -11.09
N MET A 40 1.07 -0.74 -11.40
CA MET A 40 0.70 0.31 -10.47
C MET A 40 -0.73 0.20 -9.96
N VAL A 41 -1.69 -0.17 -10.82
CA VAL A 41 -3.09 -0.37 -10.42
C VAL A 41 -3.17 -1.43 -9.33
N LYS A 42 -2.57 -2.61 -9.57
CA LYS A 42 -2.56 -3.70 -8.58
C LYS A 42 -1.87 -3.28 -7.28
N ILE A 43 -0.72 -2.62 -7.35
CA ILE A 43 0.00 -2.16 -6.15
C ILE A 43 -0.88 -1.20 -5.35
N THR A 44 -1.54 -0.24 -6.00
CA THR A 44 -2.47 0.67 -5.35
C THR A 44 -3.66 -0.08 -4.76
N THR A 45 -4.23 -1.05 -5.47
CA THR A 45 -5.31 -1.91 -4.95
C THR A 45 -4.88 -2.66 -3.71
N ASP A 46 -3.69 -3.27 -3.69
CA ASP A 46 -3.16 -3.99 -2.53
C ASP A 46 -3.03 -3.05 -1.30
N ILE A 47 -2.49 -1.84 -1.52
CA ILE A 47 -2.32 -0.82 -0.46
C ILE A 47 -3.66 -0.34 0.06
N VAL A 48 -4.58 0.05 -0.83
CA VAL A 48 -5.89 0.61 -0.46
C VAL A 48 -6.74 -0.45 0.21
N TYR A 49 -6.76 -1.69 -0.31
CA TYR A 49 -7.46 -2.81 0.31
C TYR A 49 -7.01 -3.02 1.75
N ALA A 50 -5.70 -3.08 1.96
CA ALA A 50 -5.13 -3.24 3.29
C ALA A 50 -5.47 -2.07 4.23
N GLY A 51 -5.42 -0.84 3.72
CA GLY A 51 -5.81 0.37 4.45
C GLY A 51 -7.28 0.36 4.87
N MET A 52 -8.18 -0.06 3.98
CA MET A 52 -9.61 -0.18 4.28
C MET A 52 -9.90 -1.33 5.24
N CYS A 53 -9.25 -2.48 5.09
CA CYS A 53 -9.38 -3.62 6.01
C CYS A 53 -8.96 -3.24 7.43
N ASN A 54 -7.83 -2.55 7.59
CA ASN A 54 -7.39 -2.11 8.91
C ASN A 54 -8.30 -1.00 9.47
N TRP A 55 -8.85 -0.11 8.63
CA TRP A 55 -9.86 0.84 9.08
C TRP A 55 -11.13 0.13 9.57
N ALA A 56 -11.63 -0.84 8.80
CA ALA A 56 -12.81 -1.62 9.14
C ALA A 56 -12.62 -2.37 10.47
N PHE A 57 -11.47 -3.03 10.66
CA PHE A 57 -11.10 -3.66 11.93
C PHE A 57 -11.15 -2.68 13.11
N ARG A 58 -10.57 -1.48 12.94
CA ARG A 58 -10.51 -0.46 14.00
C ARG A 58 -11.90 0.08 14.37
N LYS A 59 -12.84 0.06 13.43
CA LYS A 59 -14.17 0.65 13.56
C LYS A 59 -15.28 -0.38 13.75
N ASP A 60 -14.94 -1.66 13.85
CA ASP A 60 -15.89 -2.78 13.92
C ASP A 60 -16.89 -2.77 12.75
N LEU A 61 -16.37 -2.55 11.54
CA LEU A 61 -17.12 -2.53 10.29
C LEU A 61 -16.89 -3.82 9.49
N VAL A 62 -17.80 -4.08 8.55
CA VAL A 62 -17.64 -5.16 7.57
C VAL A 62 -16.39 -4.89 6.72
N TYR A 63 -15.56 -5.93 6.57
CA TYR A 63 -14.38 -5.87 5.72
C TYR A 63 -14.78 -5.75 4.25
N PRO A 64 -14.13 -4.87 3.48
CA PRO A 64 -14.35 -4.82 2.04
C PRO A 64 -13.86 -6.12 1.39
N THR A 65 -14.44 -6.45 0.25
CA THR A 65 -13.89 -7.51 -0.60
C THR A 65 -12.78 -6.94 -1.48
N TYR A 66 -11.82 -7.78 -1.88
CA TYR A 66 -10.76 -7.31 -2.76
C TYR A 66 -11.31 -6.87 -4.13
N GLU A 67 -12.30 -7.58 -4.66
CA GLU A 67 -13.02 -7.22 -5.89
C GLU A 67 -13.63 -5.82 -5.79
N SER A 68 -14.39 -5.55 -4.72
CA SER A 68 -14.98 -4.21 -4.53
C SER A 68 -13.93 -3.09 -4.43
N VAL A 69 -12.74 -3.38 -3.89
CA VAL A 69 -11.66 -2.38 -3.85
C VAL A 69 -11.00 -2.24 -5.22
N SER A 70 -10.87 -3.33 -5.99
CA SER A 70 -10.38 -3.26 -7.36
C SER A 70 -11.25 -2.34 -8.21
N ASP A 71 -12.57 -2.49 -8.13
CA ASP A 71 -13.53 -1.64 -8.84
C ASP A 71 -13.39 -0.16 -8.44
N ILE A 72 -13.25 0.11 -7.12
CA ILE A 72 -13.02 1.48 -6.60
C ILE A 72 -11.71 2.07 -7.15
N ILE A 73 -10.66 1.25 -7.28
CA ILE A 73 -9.38 1.73 -7.82
C ILE A 73 -9.47 1.94 -9.32
N GLU A 74 -10.11 1.05 -10.07
CA GLU A 74 -10.34 1.29 -11.50
C GLU A 74 -11.07 2.62 -11.72
N ASP A 75 -12.13 2.85 -10.95
CA ASP A 75 -12.86 4.13 -10.96
C ASP A 75 -11.98 5.32 -10.53
N LEU A 76 -11.09 5.16 -9.55
CA LEU A 76 -10.15 6.19 -9.12
C LEU A 76 -9.22 6.61 -10.27
N PHE A 77 -8.76 5.66 -11.09
CA PHE A 77 -7.86 5.96 -12.21
C PHE A 77 -8.54 6.75 -13.35
N ASP A 78 -9.88 6.78 -13.37
CA ASP A 78 -10.67 7.61 -14.27
C ASP A 78 -10.95 9.03 -13.74
N GLU A 79 -10.64 9.31 -12.46
CA GLU A 79 -10.83 10.64 -11.85
C GLU A 79 -9.76 11.64 -12.33
N GLU A 80 -10.13 12.93 -12.44
CA GLU A 80 -9.21 13.99 -12.87
C GLU A 80 -8.01 14.18 -11.92
N ASP A 81 -8.22 13.90 -10.63
CA ASP A 81 -7.21 14.04 -9.57
C ASP A 81 -6.54 12.70 -9.17
N ALA A 82 -6.72 11.64 -9.95
CA ALA A 82 -6.21 10.29 -9.68
C ALA A 82 -4.73 10.27 -9.28
N SER A 83 -3.90 11.02 -10.00
CA SER A 83 -2.45 11.11 -9.74
C SER A 83 -2.14 11.74 -8.38
N GLU A 84 -2.87 12.78 -7.98
CA GLU A 84 -2.69 13.44 -6.69
C GLU A 84 -3.12 12.51 -5.56
N GLN A 85 -4.27 11.86 -5.71
CA GLN A 85 -4.77 10.90 -4.74
C GLN A 85 -3.80 9.72 -4.55
N TYR A 86 -3.24 9.18 -5.65
CA TYR A 86 -2.21 8.15 -5.58
C TYR A 86 -0.96 8.61 -4.80
N ILE A 87 -0.45 9.81 -5.09
CA ILE A 87 0.71 10.36 -4.36
C ILE A 87 0.40 10.48 -2.87
N ASN A 88 -0.82 10.89 -2.52
CA ASN A 88 -1.27 11.01 -1.14
C ASN A 88 -1.37 9.65 -0.43
N ILE A 89 -1.85 8.60 -1.13
CA ILE A 89 -1.88 7.22 -0.62
C ILE A 89 -0.47 6.72 -0.35
N ASP A 90 0.42 6.78 -1.35
CA ASP A 90 1.81 6.31 -1.23
C ASP A 90 2.51 7.07 -0.10
N LYS A 91 2.43 8.40 -0.08
CA LYS A 91 3.02 9.21 0.99
C LYS A 91 2.49 8.82 2.37
N CYS A 92 1.17 8.67 2.54
CA CYS A 92 0.58 8.29 3.82
C CYS A 92 1.05 6.89 4.27
N PHE A 93 1.10 5.94 3.34
CA PHE A 93 1.62 4.60 3.59
C PHE A 93 3.09 4.65 4.03
N ARG A 94 3.95 5.33 3.26
CA ARG A 94 5.40 5.41 3.52
C ARG A 94 5.74 6.14 4.80
N GLU A 95 5.02 7.22 5.10
CA GLU A 95 5.22 8.02 6.31
C GLU A 95 4.58 7.40 7.56
N SER A 96 3.74 6.39 7.40
CA SER A 96 3.19 5.66 8.54
C SER A 96 4.28 4.95 9.34
N LYS A 97 4.07 4.81 10.66
CA LYS A 97 4.99 4.14 11.58
C LYS A 97 5.39 2.74 11.12
N TYR A 98 4.45 2.01 10.52
CA TYR A 98 4.67 0.62 10.11
C TYR A 98 5.11 0.52 8.64
N GLY A 99 4.58 1.35 7.75
CA GLY A 99 4.99 1.35 6.34
C GLY A 99 6.44 1.80 6.15
N SER A 100 6.89 2.82 6.88
CA SER A 100 8.32 3.22 6.90
C SER A 100 9.25 2.07 7.30
N LYS A 101 8.85 1.26 8.29
CA LYS A 101 9.62 0.07 8.70
C LYS A 101 9.69 -0.98 7.61
N LEU A 102 8.57 -1.26 6.92
CA LEU A 102 8.54 -2.21 5.82
C LEU A 102 9.46 -1.77 4.68
N ILE A 103 9.40 -0.50 4.29
CA ILE A 103 10.22 0.05 3.21
C ILE A 103 11.71 -0.03 3.55
N ASN A 104 12.07 0.33 4.79
CA ASN A 104 13.44 0.21 5.25
C ASN A 104 13.92 -1.26 5.22
N ALA A 105 13.08 -2.20 5.63
CA ALA A 105 13.40 -3.63 5.56
C ALA A 105 13.62 -4.10 4.11
N VAL A 106 12.76 -3.67 3.17
CA VAL A 106 12.91 -4.00 1.74
C VAL A 106 14.20 -3.40 1.17
N GLU A 107 14.51 -2.14 1.47
CA GLU A 107 15.74 -1.48 1.02
C GLU A 107 17.00 -2.13 1.62
N ASP A 108 16.96 -2.59 2.87
CA ASP A 108 18.06 -3.29 3.49
C ASP A 108 18.30 -4.67 2.86
N VAL A 109 17.24 -5.40 2.50
CA VAL A 109 17.33 -6.65 1.73
C VAL A 109 17.92 -6.38 0.35
N LYS A 110 17.43 -5.36 -0.36
CA LYS A 110 17.94 -4.97 -1.68
C LYS A 110 19.43 -4.65 -1.65
N LYS A 111 19.88 -3.89 -0.64
CA LYS A 111 21.32 -3.59 -0.43
C LYS A 111 22.15 -4.84 -0.18
N LYS A 112 21.64 -5.82 0.59
CA LYS A 112 22.34 -7.09 0.84
C LYS A 112 22.47 -7.91 -0.45
N VAL A 113 21.37 -8.11 -1.18
CA VAL A 113 21.36 -8.85 -2.45
C VAL A 113 22.30 -8.20 -3.48
N MET A 114 22.28 -6.87 -3.61
CA MET A 114 23.20 -6.16 -4.53
C MET A 114 24.67 -6.29 -4.14
N LYS A 115 25.01 -6.40 -2.85
CA LYS A 115 26.40 -6.64 -2.40
C LYS A 115 26.85 -8.05 -2.77
N ASP A 116 25.98 -9.04 -2.61
CA ASP A 116 26.28 -10.43 -2.92
C ASP A 116 26.43 -10.65 -4.43
N LEU A 117 25.60 -10.00 -5.26
CA LEU A 117 25.71 -10.04 -6.72
C LEU A 117 26.96 -9.31 -7.27
N LYS A 118 27.55 -8.39 -6.51
CA LYS A 118 28.77 -7.64 -6.90
C LYS A 118 30.06 -8.32 -6.47
N LYS A 119 30.00 -9.44 -5.74
CA LYS A 119 31.20 -10.26 -5.52
C LYS A 119 31.51 -10.98 -6.84
N PRO A 120 32.64 -10.68 -7.51
CA PRO A 120 33.05 -11.46 -8.67
C PRO A 120 33.22 -12.91 -8.22
N GLU A 121 32.76 -13.85 -9.04
CA GLU A 121 33.11 -15.27 -8.89
C GLU A 121 34.63 -15.38 -8.96
N THR A 122 35.30 -15.43 -7.81
CA THR A 122 36.66 -15.97 -7.75
C THR A 122 36.53 -17.48 -7.74
N THR A 123 36.61 -18.08 -8.93
CA THR A 123 37.11 -19.44 -9.11
C THR A 123 38.08 -19.46 -10.28
#